data_AF-A0A6P1DE76-F1
#
_entry.id   AF-A0A6P1DE76-F1
#
_cell.length_a   1.000
_cell.length_b   1.000
_cell.length_c   1.000
_cell.angle_alpha   90.00
_cell.angle_beta   90.00
_cell.angle_gamma   90.00
#
_symmetry.space_group_name_H-M   'P 1'
#
loop_
_entity.id
_entity.type
_entity.pdbx_description
1 polymer ?
#
loop_
_entity_poly.entity_id
_entity_poly.type
_entity_poly.pdbx_seq_one_letter_code
_entity_poly.pdbx_strand_id
1 'polypeptide(L)'
;MNHSQFEILDLPGPPKPAPGEHLPTRSHAIGYLRADLTTNPGFEHARLRLMAIANGYHLTHILTVPGDDATADLLRLLRTLDPGTTDVVLTPHPGHVTHRQSIVLRTFCALRTGEGLHPRIDLDR
;
A
#
# COMPACT_ATOMS: atom_id res chain seq x y z
N MET A 1 -17.37 -9.32 -60.44
CA MET A 1 -17.74 -9.57 -59.02
C MET A 1 -16.55 -9.22 -58.17
N ASN A 2 -16.80 -8.43 -57.11
CA ASN A 2 -15.84 -7.60 -56.37
C ASN A 2 -14.63 -8.35 -55.77
N HIS A 3 -13.43 -7.83 -56.04
CA HIS A 3 -12.28 -7.98 -55.14
C HIS A 3 -12.31 -6.80 -54.16
N SER A 4 -12.73 -7.05 -52.92
CA SER A 4 -12.69 -6.06 -51.86
C SER A 4 -11.27 -6.02 -51.28
N GLN A 5 -10.47 -5.05 -51.72
CA GLN A 5 -9.21 -4.70 -51.08
C GLN A 5 -9.52 -3.98 -49.76
N PHE A 6 -9.28 -4.63 -48.63
CA PHE A 6 -9.17 -3.95 -47.34
C PHE A 6 -7.76 -3.36 -47.26
N GLU A 7 -7.63 -2.06 -47.52
CA GLU A 7 -6.46 -1.30 -47.08
C GLU A 7 -6.47 -1.27 -45.55
N ILE A 8 -5.57 -2.04 -44.95
CA ILE A 8 -5.21 -1.87 -43.54
C ILE A 8 -4.40 -0.58 -43.49
N LEU A 9 -5.04 0.51 -43.07
CA LEU A 9 -4.34 1.72 -42.65
C LEU A 9 -3.36 1.32 -41.54
N ASP A 10 -2.07 1.41 -41.83
CA ASP A 10 -0.98 1.35 -40.84
C ASP A 10 -1.21 2.50 -39.84
N LEU A 11 -1.99 2.23 -38.80
CA LEU A 11 -2.10 3.11 -37.65
C LEU A 11 -0.71 3.17 -37.02
N PRO A 12 -0.10 4.37 -36.87
CA PRO A 12 1.15 4.47 -36.15
C PRO A 12 0.93 3.87 -34.75
N GLY A 13 1.70 2.83 -34.44
CA GLY A 13 1.66 2.18 -33.14
C GLY A 13 1.83 3.22 -32.02
N PRO A 14 1.30 2.94 -30.81
CA PRO A 14 1.38 3.88 -29.70
C PRO A 14 2.82 4.38 -29.53
N PRO A 15 3.03 5.68 -29.33
CA PRO A 15 4.38 6.25 -29.26
C PRO A 15 5.17 5.50 -28.19
N LYS A 16 6.37 5.05 -28.59
CA LYS A 16 7.32 4.42 -27.67
C LYS A 16 7.60 5.43 -26.53
N PRO A 17 7.41 5.05 -25.26
CA PRO A 17 7.59 5.98 -24.16
C PRO A 17 9.00 6.54 -24.19
N ALA A 18 9.12 7.86 -23.95
CA ALA A 18 10.39 8.56 -24.03
C ALA A 18 11.35 8.00 -22.96
N PRO A 19 12.66 7.88 -23.23
CA PRO A 19 13.64 7.52 -22.21
C PRO A 19 13.64 8.61 -21.13
N GLY A 20 12.96 8.36 -20.01
CA GLY A 20 12.73 9.35 -18.96
C GLY A 20 11.28 9.43 -18.47
N GLU A 21 10.31 8.85 -19.18
CA GLU A 21 8.99 8.55 -18.62
C GLU A 21 9.13 7.42 -17.60
N HIS A 22 9.63 7.78 -16.42
CA HIS A 22 9.34 7.00 -15.23
C HIS A 22 7.82 7.03 -15.10
N LEU A 23 7.15 5.91 -15.42
CA LEU A 23 5.82 5.66 -14.88
C LEU A 23 5.87 6.10 -13.42
N PRO A 24 4.91 6.89 -12.92
CA PRO A 24 4.90 7.25 -11.51
C PRO A 24 5.03 5.93 -10.75
N THR A 25 6.14 5.77 -10.03
CA THR A 25 6.41 4.56 -9.25
C THR A 25 5.29 4.50 -8.23
N ARG A 26 4.20 3.78 -8.55
CA ARG A 26 3.00 3.80 -7.73
C ARG A 26 3.42 3.36 -6.35
N SER A 27 3.23 4.23 -5.37
CA SER A 27 3.56 3.90 -3.99
C SER A 27 2.85 2.61 -3.62
N HIS A 28 3.57 1.71 -2.97
CA HIS A 28 3.03 0.42 -2.58
C HIS A 28 2.09 0.60 -1.40
N ALA A 29 1.03 -0.18 -1.38
CA ALA A 29 0.12 -0.24 -0.25
C ALA A 29 -0.07 -1.68 0.21
N ILE A 30 -0.27 -1.82 1.52
CA ILE A 30 -0.65 -3.07 2.17
C ILE A 30 -2.02 -2.86 2.81
N GLY A 31 -2.96 -3.74 2.51
CA GLY A 31 -4.25 -3.76 3.19
C GLY A 31 -4.10 -4.44 4.55
N TYR A 32 -4.64 -3.85 5.61
CA TYR A 32 -4.66 -4.45 6.93
C TYR A 32 -6.10 -4.63 7.41
N LEU A 33 -6.44 -5.87 7.72
CA LEU A 33 -7.78 -6.30 8.10
C LEU A 33 -7.74 -7.08 9.42
N ARG A 34 -8.73 -6.83 10.27
CA ARG A 34 -8.94 -7.55 11.52
C ARG A 34 -10.18 -8.42 11.36
N ALA A 35 -10.03 -9.73 11.54
CA ALA A 35 -11.10 -10.69 11.32
C ALA A 35 -12.23 -10.54 12.36
N ASP A 36 -11.90 -10.25 13.62
CA ASP A 36 -12.88 -10.00 14.68
C ASP A 36 -13.78 -8.78 14.43
N LEU A 37 -13.32 -7.83 13.62
CA LEU A 37 -14.09 -6.64 13.22
C LEU A 37 -14.78 -6.78 11.85
N THR A 38 -14.58 -7.90 11.15
CA THR A 38 -15.02 -8.05 9.76
C THR A 38 -16.07 -9.16 9.64
N THR A 39 -17.30 -8.78 9.32
CA THR A 39 -18.39 -9.73 9.07
C THR A 39 -18.42 -10.25 7.63
N ASN A 40 -17.91 -9.47 6.67
CA ASN A 40 -17.82 -9.85 5.26
C ASN A 40 -16.41 -9.58 4.71
N PRO A 41 -15.49 -10.56 4.79
CA PRO A 41 -14.11 -10.36 4.36
C PRO A 41 -14.03 -10.07 2.86
N GLY A 42 -14.83 -10.74 2.02
CA GLY A 42 -14.81 -10.53 0.57
C GLY A 42 -15.11 -9.08 0.17
N PHE A 43 -16.10 -8.47 0.84
CA PHE A 43 -16.44 -7.06 0.65
C PHE A 43 -15.29 -6.13 1.06
N GLU A 44 -14.69 -6.34 2.25
CA GLU A 44 -13.59 -5.47 2.70
C GLU A 44 -12.33 -5.63 1.85
N HIS A 45 -12.07 -6.82 1.31
CA HIS A 45 -10.97 -7.02 0.35
C HIS A 45 -11.21 -6.22 -0.94
N ALA A 46 -12.43 -6.25 -1.48
CA ALA A 46 -12.79 -5.45 -2.66
C ALA A 46 -12.68 -3.94 -2.36
N ARG A 47 -13.15 -3.51 -1.17
CA ARG A 47 -13.07 -2.13 -0.73
C ARG A 47 -11.63 -1.63 -0.59
N LEU A 48 -10.74 -2.42 0.02
CA LEU A 48 -9.31 -2.09 0.10
C LEU A 48 -8.66 -1.94 -1.27
N ARG A 49 -9.02 -2.81 -2.22
CA ARG A 49 -8.55 -2.69 -3.62
C ARG A 49 -9.02 -1.40 -4.27
N LEU A 50 -10.30 -1.07 -4.12
CA LEU A 50 -10.86 0.17 -4.66
C LEU A 50 -10.23 1.40 -4.01
N MET A 51 -10.00 1.39 -2.69
CA MET A 51 -9.30 2.47 -1.99
C MET A 51 -7.88 2.66 -2.50
N ALA A 52 -7.12 1.57 -2.70
CA ALA A 52 -5.77 1.64 -3.25
C ALA A 52 -5.78 2.28 -4.65
N ILE A 53 -6.66 1.81 -5.54
CA ILE A 53 -6.82 2.34 -6.89
C ILE A 53 -7.19 3.82 -6.87
N ALA A 54 -8.17 4.21 -6.05
CA ALA A 54 -8.65 5.58 -5.95
C ALA A 54 -7.57 6.56 -5.46
N ASN A 55 -6.61 6.08 -4.66
CA ASN A 55 -5.50 6.89 -4.14
C ASN A 55 -4.20 6.71 -4.95
N GLY A 56 -4.24 6.00 -6.08
CA GLY A 56 -3.07 5.80 -6.94
C GLY A 56 -2.03 4.81 -6.40
N TYR A 57 -2.39 4.02 -5.38
CA TYR A 57 -1.51 3.01 -4.81
C TYR A 57 -1.57 1.68 -5.57
N HIS A 58 -0.46 0.95 -5.55
CA HIS A 58 -0.42 -0.45 -5.95
C HIS A 58 -0.56 -1.33 -4.70
N LEU A 59 -1.74 -1.94 -4.52
CA LEU A 59 -1.99 -2.85 -3.40
C LEU A 59 -1.22 -4.16 -3.62
N THR A 60 -0.16 -4.40 -2.86
CA THR A 60 0.70 -5.58 -3.03
C THR A 60 0.09 -6.81 -2.38
N HIS A 61 -0.49 -6.65 -1.19
CA HIS A 61 -1.17 -7.73 -0.48
C HIS A 61 -2.15 -7.19 0.57
N ILE A 62 -3.00 -8.09 1.09
CA ILE A 62 -3.91 -7.82 2.21
C ILE A 62 -3.56 -8.78 3.33
N LEU A 63 -3.08 -8.24 4.46
CA LEU A 63 -2.84 -8.97 5.69
C LEU A 63 -4.14 -8.99 6.51
N THR A 64 -4.69 -10.18 6.72
CA THR A 64 -5.80 -10.41 7.67
C THR A 64 -5.26 -11.02 8.95
N VAL A 65 -5.53 -10.39 10.08
CA VAL A 65 -5.14 -10.86 11.42
C VAL A 65 -6.37 -11.19 12.28
N PRO A 66 -6.24 -12.04 13.30
CA PRO A 66 -7.38 -12.44 14.13
C PRO A 66 -7.99 -11.29 14.94
N GLY A 67 -7.17 -10.42 15.52
CA GLY A 67 -7.61 -9.30 16.36
C GLY A 67 -7.70 -9.58 17.85
N ASP A 68 -7.30 -10.77 18.29
CA ASP A 68 -7.31 -11.24 19.69
C ASP A 68 -6.12 -10.73 20.51
N ASP A 69 -4.94 -10.65 19.90
CA ASP A 69 -3.73 -10.06 20.49
C ASP A 69 -3.20 -8.92 19.63
N ALA A 70 -3.51 -7.70 20.06
CA ALA A 70 -3.10 -6.47 19.37
C ALA A 70 -1.57 -6.32 19.23
N THR A 71 -0.77 -6.92 20.11
CA THR A 71 0.69 -6.85 20.04
C THR A 71 1.22 -7.83 19.00
N ALA A 72 0.76 -9.08 19.06
CA ALA A 72 1.13 -10.09 18.06
C ALA A 72 0.72 -9.66 16.65
N ASP A 73 -0.47 -9.08 16.51
CA ASP A 73 -1.00 -8.58 15.23
C ASP A 73 -0.19 -7.41 14.68
N LEU A 74 0.23 -6.49 15.55
CA LEU A 74 1.12 -5.40 15.15
C LEU A 74 2.47 -5.94 14.69
N LEU A 75 3.04 -6.93 15.38
CA LEU A 75 4.32 -7.54 14.98
C LEU A 75 4.20 -8.27 13.64
N ARG A 76 3.06 -8.91 13.36
CA ARG A 76 2.79 -9.50 12.03
C ARG A 76 2.77 -8.41 10.96
N LEU A 77 2.05 -7.31 11.19
CA LEU A 77 2.01 -6.17 10.27
C LEU A 77 3.40 -5.58 10.02
N LEU A 78 4.19 -5.35 11.08
CA LEU A 78 5.54 -4.81 10.94
C LEU A 78 6.48 -5.71 10.12
N ARG A 79 6.32 -7.04 10.21
CA ARG A 79 7.10 -8.00 9.42
C ARG A 79 6.70 -8.06 7.95
N THR A 80 5.45 -7.68 7.64
CA THR A 80 4.96 -7.64 6.25
C THR A 80 5.33 -6.36 5.52
N LEU A 81 5.69 -5.29 6.23
CA LEU A 81 6.17 -4.05 5.62
C LEU A 81 7.56 -4.27 5.02
N ASP A 82 7.71 -4.05 3.73
CA ASP A 82 8.98 -4.25 3.04
C ASP A 82 9.97 -3.14 3.43
N PRO A 83 11.20 -3.46 3.90
CA PRO A 83 12.26 -2.51 4.23
C PRO A 83 12.69 -1.60 3.06
N GLY A 84 12.55 -2.06 1.82
CA GLY A 84 13.01 -1.36 0.61
C GLY A 84 11.97 -0.42 -0.02
N THR A 85 10.72 -0.41 0.44
CA THR A 85 9.63 0.38 -0.12
C THR A 85 8.96 1.27 0.92
N THR A 86 8.39 2.39 0.47
CA THR A 86 7.53 3.26 1.29
C THR A 86 6.11 2.70 1.24
N ASP A 87 5.85 1.66 2.03
CA ASP A 87 4.54 1.02 2.08
C ASP A 87 3.53 1.85 2.87
N VAL A 88 2.38 2.11 2.26
CA VAL A 88 1.22 2.72 2.92
C VAL A 88 0.31 1.63 3.48
N VAL A 89 -0.02 1.70 4.77
CA VAL A 89 -1.00 0.78 5.37
C VAL A 89 -2.41 1.33 5.16
N LEU A 90 -3.23 0.58 4.43
CA LEU A 90 -4.64 0.89 4.20
C LEU A 90 -5.51 0.03 5.12
N THR A 91 -6.45 0.66 5.82
CA THR A 91 -7.47 -0.02 6.60
C THR A 91 -8.85 0.32 6.08
N PRO A 92 -9.83 -0.59 6.17
CA PRO A 92 -11.17 -0.26 5.74
C PRO A 92 -11.84 0.76 6.69
N HIS A 93 -11.58 0.63 7.99
CA HIS A 93 -12.08 1.56 8.99
C HIS A 93 -10.98 1.89 10.01
N PRO A 94 -11.04 3.06 10.66
CA PRO A 94 -10.03 3.45 11.66
C PRO A 94 -9.96 2.47 12.85
N GLY A 95 -11.03 1.75 13.17
CA GLY A 95 -11.05 0.76 14.25
C GLY A 95 -10.15 -0.47 14.05
N HIS A 96 -9.68 -0.72 12.83
CA HIS A 96 -8.78 -1.84 12.55
C HIS A 96 -7.39 -1.62 13.18
N VAL A 97 -6.92 -0.37 13.25
CA VAL A 97 -5.64 -0.01 13.87
C VAL A 97 -5.94 0.86 15.09
N THR A 98 -5.62 0.34 16.27
CA THR A 98 -5.78 1.11 17.51
C THR A 98 -4.90 2.35 17.51
N HIS A 99 -5.26 3.36 18.33
CA HIS A 99 -4.47 4.57 18.47
C HIS A 99 -3.01 4.27 18.89
N ARG A 100 -2.81 3.30 19.78
CA ARG A 100 -1.47 2.88 20.19
C ARG A 100 -0.67 2.27 19.04
N GLN A 101 -1.30 1.41 18.24
CA GLN A 101 -0.65 0.82 17.06
C GLN A 101 -0.30 1.88 16.01
N SER A 102 -1.14 2.90 15.80
CA SER A 102 -0.84 3.97 14.84
C SER A 102 0.33 4.86 15.27
N ILE A 103 0.52 5.06 16.58
CA ILE A 103 1.73 5.72 17.12
C ILE A 103 2.96 4.87 16.78
N VAL A 104 2.94 3.58 17.12
CA VAL A 104 4.09 2.68 16.88
C VAL A 104 4.42 2.57 15.40
N LEU A 105 3.41 2.45 14.52
CA LEU A 105 3.60 2.42 13.07
C LEU A 105 4.26 3.71 12.55
N ARG A 106 3.78 4.88 13.00
CA ARG A 106 4.40 6.16 12.62
C ARG A 106 5.85 6.25 13.08
N THR A 107 6.14 5.87 14.32
CA THR A 107 7.52 5.84 14.85
C THR A 107 8.40 4.88 14.05
N PHE A 108 7.91 3.67 13.76
CA PHE A 108 8.64 2.68 12.98
C PHE A 108 8.93 3.18 11.56
N CYS A 109 7.94 3.76 10.88
CA CYS A 109 8.11 4.32 9.55
C CYS A 109 9.09 5.51 9.55
N ALA A 110 8.99 6.43 10.52
CA ALA A 110 9.90 7.58 10.63
C ALA A 110 11.36 7.14 10.86
N LEU A 111 11.59 6.18 11.78
CA LEU A 111 12.90 5.60 12.00
C LEU A 111 13.46 4.92 10.74
N ARG A 112 12.59 4.33 9.91
CA ARG A 112 12.97 3.63 8.69
C ARG A 112 13.24 4.52 7.49
N THR A 113 12.48 5.60 7.30
CA THR A 113 12.68 6.53 6.19
C THR A 113 13.86 7.48 6.42
N GLY A 114 14.51 7.41 7.59
CA GLY A 114 15.54 8.36 7.98
C GLY A 114 14.98 9.75 8.26
N GLU A 115 13.65 9.92 8.35
CA GLU A 115 13.05 11.11 8.93
C GLU A 115 13.35 11.09 10.44
N GLY A 116 14.51 11.68 10.77
CA GLY A 116 15.17 11.56 12.05
C GLY A 116 14.25 11.87 13.23
N LEU A 117 13.89 10.83 13.96
CA LEU A 117 13.83 10.94 15.41
C LEU A 117 15.25 10.83 15.92
N HIS A 118 16.01 11.93 15.80
CA HIS A 118 17.15 12.11 16.69
C HIS A 118 16.57 12.33 18.09
N PRO A 119 16.71 11.41 19.06
CA PRO A 119 16.69 11.85 20.44
C PRO A 119 17.85 12.84 20.54
N ARG A 120 17.55 14.12 20.76
CA ARG A 120 18.52 15.00 21.42
C ARG A 120 18.71 14.42 22.81
N ILE A 121 19.58 13.43 22.92
CA ILE A 121 20.21 13.13 24.19
C ILE A 121 21.13 14.32 24.39
N ASP A 122 20.72 15.24 25.26
CA ASP A 122 21.61 16.26 25.77
C ASP A 122 22.60 15.53 26.67
N LEU A 123 23.72 15.11 26.09
CA LEU A 123 24.88 14.61 26.84
C LEU A 123 25.66 15.81 27.36
N ASP A 124 25.02 16.61 28.21
CA ASP A 124 25.68 17.63 29.03
C ASP A 124 24.82 17.94 30.27
N ARG A 125 24.95 17.10 31.31
CA ARG A 125 25.25 17.54 32.69
C ARG A 125 25.45 16.40 33.67
#